data_AF-A0A2H9R3J4-F1
#
_entry.id   AF-A0A2H9R3J4-F1
#
_cell.length_a   1.000
_cell.length_b   1.000
_cell.length_c   1.000
_cell.angle_alpha   90.00
_cell.angle_beta   90.00
_cell.angle_gamma   90.00
#
_symmetry.space_group_name_H-M   'P 1'
#
loop_
_entity.id
_entity.type
_entity.pdbx_description
1 polymer ?
#
loop_
_entity_poly.entity_id
_entity_poly.type
_entity_poly.pdbx_seq_one_letter_code
_entity_poly.pdbx_strand_id
1 'polypeptide(L)'
;MIKFIKDFPALLADESILVVGDMHIGLDYKLYKQGINIPNQLPDIEKKLVRLLKKTKAKTLVMLGDVKHEVPGITYPEMTELPKFFDRLSERVNVHICKGNHDTHLEKILSNKITIHPSGGFRIKGYFFYHGHEWPSEDFLECDHLILSHIHPMFEFKDKFGYKVSKPVWVKAVADKEKFSGRYGAAKKGKITIVLVPSFNELLGGYPVNRAKEQIDYMSPVLRNDIVDLKEADLFLLDGTYLGKMKEM
;
A
#
# COMPACT_ATOMS: atom_id res chain seq x y z
N MET A 1 -13.93 3.91 10.67
CA MET A 1 -12.80 4.75 11.11
C MET A 1 -11.48 4.13 10.64
N ILE A 2 -10.53 4.95 10.17
CA ILE A 2 -9.15 4.56 9.85
C ILE A 2 -8.23 4.99 10.99
N LYS A 3 -7.33 4.10 11.43
CA LYS A 3 -6.30 4.38 12.43
C LYS A 3 -4.93 3.95 11.93
N PHE A 4 -3.98 4.87 11.81
CA PHE A 4 -2.58 4.54 11.54
C PHE A 4 -1.94 3.88 12.76
N ILE A 5 -1.19 2.79 12.54
CA ILE A 5 -0.54 2.07 13.62
C ILE A 5 0.84 2.67 13.84
N LYS A 6 1.00 3.41 14.94
CA LYS A 6 2.27 4.04 15.34
C LYS A 6 3.44 3.06 15.25
N ASP A 7 4.51 3.53 14.59
CA ASP A 7 5.79 2.87 14.28
C ASP A 7 5.70 1.75 13.22
N PHE A 8 4.57 1.63 12.51
CA PHE A 8 4.40 0.65 11.45
C PHE A 8 3.77 1.27 10.20
N PRO A 9 4.18 0.87 8.99
CA PRO A 9 3.50 1.17 7.74
C PRO A 9 2.24 0.29 7.59
N ALA A 10 1.34 0.37 8.57
CA ALA A 10 0.10 -0.37 8.61
C ALA A 10 -1.03 0.50 9.18
N LEU A 11 -2.25 0.31 8.69
CA LEU A 11 -3.44 0.94 9.23
C LEU A 11 -4.48 -0.09 9.63
N LEU A 12 -5.36 0.29 10.55
CA LEU A 12 -6.53 -0.48 10.96
C LEU A 12 -7.79 0.25 10.47
N ALA A 13 -8.54 -0.42 9.59
CA ALA A 13 -9.84 0.02 9.13
C ALA A 13 -10.94 -0.81 9.82
N ASP A 14 -12.07 -0.17 10.11
CA ASP A 14 -13.24 -0.82 10.76
C ASP A 14 -12.89 -1.61 12.04
N GLU A 15 -11.87 -1.16 12.79
CA GLU A 15 -11.36 -1.79 14.02
C GLU A 15 -10.87 -3.25 13.88
N SER A 16 -10.98 -3.85 12.69
CA SER A 16 -10.85 -5.30 12.49
C SER A 16 -10.11 -5.69 11.22
N ILE A 17 -9.84 -4.74 10.33
CA ILE A 17 -9.15 -4.95 9.05
C ILE A 17 -7.77 -4.30 9.13
N LEU A 18 -6.73 -5.11 9.28
CA LEU A 18 -5.35 -4.65 9.18
C LEU A 18 -4.97 -4.53 7.70
N VAL A 19 -4.38 -3.40 7.31
CA VAL A 19 -4.02 -3.11 5.92
C VAL A 19 -2.54 -2.77 5.84
N VAL A 20 -1.86 -3.40 4.89
CA VAL A 20 -0.43 -3.20 4.53
C VAL A 20 -0.31 -3.25 3.00
N GLY A 21 0.81 -2.81 2.45
CA GLY A 21 1.08 -2.93 1.00
C GLY A 21 2.56 -2.96 0.68
N ASP A 22 2.87 -3.31 -0.57
CA ASP A 22 4.22 -3.30 -1.14
C ASP A 22 5.22 -4.12 -0.31
N MET A 23 4.92 -5.40 -0.13
CA MET A 23 5.78 -6.32 0.64
C MET A 23 7.04 -6.70 -0.12
N HIS A 24 6.96 -6.83 -1.45
CA HIS A 24 8.01 -7.28 -2.36
C HIS A 24 8.90 -8.39 -1.77
N ILE A 25 8.27 -9.46 -1.28
CA ILE A 25 8.97 -10.65 -0.80
C ILE A 25 9.78 -11.23 -1.97
N GLY A 26 11.08 -11.46 -1.76
CA GLY A 26 12.02 -11.89 -2.80
C GLY A 26 12.91 -10.77 -3.35
N LEU A 27 12.73 -9.50 -2.93
CA LEU A 27 13.63 -8.40 -3.29
C LEU A 27 15.08 -8.64 -2.82
N ASP A 28 15.24 -9.14 -1.61
CA ASP A 28 16.50 -9.60 -1.04
C ASP A 28 17.20 -10.65 -1.92
N TYR A 29 16.45 -11.62 -2.46
CA TYR A 29 16.99 -12.60 -3.38
C TYR A 29 17.45 -11.98 -4.71
N LYS A 30 16.73 -10.97 -5.23
CA LYS A 30 17.18 -10.22 -6.41
C LYS A 30 18.47 -9.44 -6.13
N LEU A 31 18.54 -8.76 -4.98
CA LEU A 31 19.75 -8.02 -4.56
C LEU A 31 20.95 -8.97 -4.40
N TYR A 32 20.72 -10.16 -3.85
CA TYR A 32 21.75 -11.22 -3.78
C TYR A 32 22.29 -11.59 -5.17
N LYS A 33 21.42 -11.80 -6.17
CA LYS A 33 21.86 -12.05 -7.56
C LYS A 33 22.67 -10.90 -8.16
N GLN A 34 22.49 -9.68 -7.66
CA GLN A 34 23.23 -8.49 -8.05
C GLN A 34 24.53 -8.29 -7.24
N GLY A 35 24.90 -9.24 -6.39
CA GLY A 35 26.12 -9.21 -5.58
C GLY A 35 25.96 -8.48 -4.24
N ILE A 36 24.74 -8.06 -3.87
CA ILE A 36 24.45 -7.40 -2.60
C ILE A 36 23.93 -8.46 -1.62
N ASN A 37 24.76 -8.84 -0.65
CA ASN A 37 24.42 -9.88 0.32
C ASN A 37 23.59 -9.30 1.48
N ILE A 38 22.28 -9.58 1.48
CA ILE A 38 21.34 -9.19 2.55
C ILE A 38 20.68 -10.47 3.08
N PRO A 39 20.45 -10.59 4.40
CA PRO A 39 19.74 -11.73 4.97
C PRO A 39 18.33 -11.89 4.40
N ASN A 40 17.80 -13.13 4.41
CA ASN A 40 16.42 -13.38 4.01
C ASN A 40 15.45 -12.53 4.85
N GLN A 41 14.64 -11.70 4.20
CA GLN A 41 13.74 -10.76 4.88
C GLN A 41 12.39 -11.36 5.29
N LEU A 42 11.97 -12.47 4.68
CA LEU A 42 10.64 -13.04 4.90
C LEU A 42 10.35 -13.38 6.38
N PRO A 43 11.28 -13.96 7.16
CA PRO A 43 11.04 -14.22 8.59
C PRO A 43 10.76 -12.96 9.42
N ASP A 44 11.47 -11.86 9.14
CA ASP A 44 11.30 -10.60 9.86
C ASP A 44 9.99 -9.90 9.46
N ILE A 45 9.64 -9.95 8.17
CA ILE A 45 8.34 -9.51 7.65
C ILE A 45 7.20 -10.25 8.36
N GLU A 46 7.28 -11.59 8.44
CA GLU A 46 6.27 -12.42 9.11
C GLU A 46 6.16 -12.08 10.60
N LYS A 47 7.29 -11.95 11.29
CA LYS A 47 7.33 -11.56 12.70
C LYS A 47 6.67 -10.19 12.93
N LYS A 48 6.93 -9.21 12.05
CA LYS A 48 6.34 -7.87 12.09
C LYS A 48 4.82 -7.93 11.88
N LEU A 49 4.34 -8.70 10.91
CA LEU A 49 2.91 -8.91 10.66
C LEU A 49 2.21 -9.61 11.83
N VAL A 50 2.78 -10.69 12.36
CA VAL A 50 2.22 -11.40 13.52
C VAL A 50 2.15 -10.49 14.75
N ARG A 51 3.17 -9.66 14.97
CA ARG A 51 3.16 -8.64 16.04
C ARG A 51 2.02 -7.64 15.83
N LEU A 52 1.83 -7.15 14.60
CA LEU A 52 0.72 -6.25 14.26
C LEU A 52 -0.64 -6.89 14.49
N LEU A 53 -0.87 -8.09 13.98
CA LEU A 53 -2.12 -8.84 14.16
C LEU A 53 -2.45 -9.04 15.65
N LYS A 54 -1.46 -9.40 16.48
CA LYS A 54 -1.64 -9.51 17.93
C LYS A 54 -1.95 -8.16 18.59
N LYS A 55 -1.24 -7.09 18.20
CA LYS A 55 -1.42 -5.73 18.74
C LYS A 55 -2.79 -5.16 18.41
N THR A 56 -3.29 -5.39 17.20
CA THR A 56 -4.56 -4.83 16.72
C THR A 56 -5.75 -5.73 16.96
N LYS A 57 -5.54 -7.04 17.21
CA LYS A 57 -6.60 -8.06 17.25
C LYS A 57 -7.44 -8.11 15.95
N ALA A 58 -6.84 -7.70 14.82
CA ALA A 58 -7.51 -7.73 13.53
C ALA A 58 -7.92 -9.16 13.17
N LYS A 59 -9.07 -9.27 12.51
CA LYS A 59 -9.64 -10.55 12.03
C LYS A 59 -9.40 -10.75 10.54
N THR A 60 -9.13 -9.67 9.83
CA THR A 60 -8.85 -9.65 8.40
C THR A 60 -7.54 -8.92 8.15
N LEU A 61 -6.70 -9.48 7.28
CA LEU A 61 -5.51 -8.87 6.73
C LEU A 61 -5.74 -8.56 5.25
N VAL A 62 -5.59 -7.30 4.87
CA VAL A 62 -5.62 -6.84 3.48
C VAL A 62 -4.20 -6.44 3.07
N MET A 63 -3.71 -7.04 1.98
CA MET A 63 -2.45 -6.66 1.33
C MET A 63 -2.76 -5.93 0.03
N LEU A 64 -2.31 -4.68 -0.08
CA LEU A 64 -2.51 -3.80 -1.23
C LEU A 64 -1.46 -4.01 -2.31
N GLY A 65 -1.33 -5.24 -2.79
CA GLY A 65 -0.50 -5.60 -3.91
C GLY A 65 1.00 -5.55 -3.69
N ASP A 66 1.72 -5.93 -4.74
CA ASP A 66 3.15 -6.15 -4.79
C ASP A 66 3.63 -6.96 -3.58
N VAL A 67 2.97 -8.10 -3.39
CA VAL A 67 3.29 -9.06 -2.34
C VAL A 67 4.61 -9.77 -2.64
N LYS A 68 4.80 -10.18 -3.89
CA LYS A 68 6.06 -10.77 -4.38
C LYS A 68 6.87 -9.77 -5.20
N HIS A 69 8.13 -10.07 -5.47
CA HIS A 69 9.02 -9.13 -6.16
C HIS A 69 9.26 -9.46 -7.63
N GLU A 70 9.47 -10.72 -8.01
CA GLU A 70 9.96 -11.05 -9.35
C GLU A 70 8.92 -10.71 -10.43
N VAL A 71 9.34 -9.99 -11.47
CA VAL A 71 8.53 -9.76 -12.67
C VAL A 71 9.46 -9.56 -13.87
N PRO A 72 9.23 -10.24 -15.02
CA PRO A 72 8.20 -11.26 -15.24
C PRO A 72 8.49 -12.60 -14.51
N GLY A 73 7.45 -13.35 -14.16
CA GLY A 73 7.57 -14.71 -13.64
C GLY A 73 7.56 -14.83 -12.10
N ILE A 74 8.16 -15.91 -11.61
CA ILE A 74 8.30 -16.22 -10.18
C ILE A 74 9.61 -16.97 -9.94
N THR A 75 10.31 -16.63 -8.87
CA THR A 75 11.56 -17.30 -8.48
C THR A 75 11.31 -18.58 -7.68
N TYR A 76 12.32 -19.45 -7.61
CA TYR A 76 12.24 -20.67 -6.80
C TYR A 76 12.00 -20.38 -5.30
N PRO A 77 12.67 -19.40 -4.65
CA PRO A 77 12.34 -19.01 -3.28
C PRO A 77 10.89 -18.55 -3.12
N GLU A 78 10.41 -17.64 -3.97
CA GLU A 78 9.01 -17.17 -3.91
C GLU A 78 8.01 -18.34 -4.07
N MET A 79 8.24 -19.23 -5.03
CA MET A 79 7.39 -20.39 -5.28
C MET A 79 7.34 -21.37 -4.09
N THR A 80 8.39 -21.45 -3.29
CA THR A 80 8.51 -22.42 -2.19
C THR A 80 8.19 -21.84 -0.82
N GLU A 81 8.42 -20.54 -0.62
CA GLU A 81 8.27 -19.85 0.67
C GLU A 81 6.94 -19.10 0.80
N LEU A 82 6.46 -18.44 -0.27
CA LEU A 82 5.19 -17.69 -0.22
C LEU A 82 3.99 -18.56 0.18
N PRO A 83 3.79 -19.78 -0.37
CA PRO A 83 2.63 -20.59 0.00
C PRO A 83 2.63 -20.90 1.51
N LYS A 84 3.80 -21.26 2.05
CA LYS A 84 3.96 -21.58 3.48
C LYS A 84 3.71 -20.35 4.36
N PHE A 85 4.23 -19.19 3.94
CA PHE A 85 4.01 -17.92 4.63
C PHE A 85 2.53 -17.55 4.68
N PHE A 86 1.83 -17.63 3.55
CA PHE A 86 0.41 -17.32 3.46
C PHE A 86 -0.48 -18.34 4.19
N ASP A 87 -0.16 -19.63 4.14
CA ASP A 87 -0.88 -20.64 4.90
C ASP A 87 -0.82 -20.35 6.40
N ARG A 88 0.37 -20.04 6.95
CA ARG A 88 0.54 -19.65 8.37
C ARG A 88 -0.21 -18.38 8.76
N LEU A 89 -0.37 -17.42 7.85
CA LEU A 89 -1.18 -16.22 8.09
C LEU A 89 -2.68 -16.55 8.06
N SER A 90 -3.11 -17.39 7.10
CA SER A 90 -4.52 -17.80 6.93
C SER A 90 -5.07 -18.61 8.10
N GLU A 91 -4.22 -19.30 8.85
CA GLU A 91 -4.58 -19.98 10.09
C GLU A 91 -4.97 -19.01 11.22
N ARG A 92 -4.62 -17.72 11.09
CA ARG A 92 -4.83 -16.69 12.11
C ARG A 92 -5.94 -15.71 11.76
N VAL A 93 -6.04 -15.33 10.49
CA VAL A 93 -6.94 -14.30 9.98
C VAL A 93 -7.37 -14.58 8.56
N ASN A 94 -8.49 -13.97 8.14
CA ASN A 94 -8.87 -13.97 6.73
C ASN A 94 -7.89 -13.09 5.94
N VAL A 95 -7.27 -13.64 4.89
CA VAL A 95 -6.27 -12.91 4.10
C VAL A 95 -6.84 -12.55 2.74
N HIS A 96 -6.77 -11.25 2.42
CA HIS A 96 -7.17 -10.68 1.14
C HIS A 96 -5.96 -10.01 0.47
N ILE A 97 -5.77 -10.24 -0.82
CA ILE A 97 -4.71 -9.59 -1.60
C ILE A 97 -5.37 -8.86 -2.78
N CYS A 98 -5.20 -7.55 -2.91
CA CYS A 98 -5.45 -6.86 -4.17
C CYS A 98 -4.19 -7.01 -5.02
N LYS A 99 -4.27 -7.55 -6.24
CA LYS A 99 -3.07 -7.72 -7.06
C LYS A 99 -2.42 -6.38 -7.41
N GLY A 100 -1.10 -6.29 -7.23
CA GLY A 100 -0.24 -5.26 -7.81
C GLY A 100 0.36 -5.71 -9.14
N ASN A 101 1.18 -4.85 -9.75
CA ASN A 101 1.83 -5.16 -11.03
C ASN A 101 2.93 -6.23 -10.91
N HIS A 102 3.45 -6.49 -9.71
CA HIS A 102 4.38 -7.59 -9.45
C HIS A 102 3.68 -8.92 -9.18
N ASP A 103 2.36 -8.95 -8.91
CA ASP A 103 1.65 -10.13 -8.41
C ASP A 103 1.17 -11.09 -9.50
N THR A 104 2.02 -11.34 -10.50
CA THR A 104 1.76 -12.37 -11.51
C THR A 104 1.81 -13.77 -10.91
N HIS A 105 0.96 -14.69 -11.39
CA HIS A 105 0.98 -16.11 -10.98
C HIS A 105 0.68 -16.42 -9.50
N LEU A 106 0.25 -15.46 -8.67
CA LEU A 106 -0.11 -15.75 -7.27
C LEU A 106 -1.17 -16.85 -7.15
N GLU A 107 -2.16 -16.86 -8.05
CA GLU A 107 -3.24 -17.86 -8.08
C GLU A 107 -2.73 -19.27 -8.36
N LYS A 108 -1.52 -19.42 -8.92
CA LYS A 108 -0.91 -20.72 -9.22
C LYS A 108 -0.16 -21.31 -8.02
N ILE A 109 0.23 -20.47 -7.05
CA ILE A 109 1.09 -20.87 -5.94
C ILE A 109 0.40 -20.77 -4.58
N LEU A 110 -0.57 -19.86 -4.42
CA LEU A 110 -1.26 -19.68 -3.15
C LEU A 110 -2.45 -20.64 -3.03
N SER A 111 -2.73 -21.07 -1.81
CA SER A 111 -3.87 -21.93 -1.52
C SER A 111 -5.20 -21.17 -1.64
N ASN A 112 -6.30 -21.91 -1.80
CA ASN A 112 -7.66 -21.36 -1.86
C ASN A 112 -8.14 -20.72 -0.54
N LYS A 113 -7.34 -20.78 0.52
CA LYS A 113 -7.59 -20.07 1.78
C LYS A 113 -7.34 -18.56 1.66
N ILE A 114 -6.60 -18.14 0.63
CA ILE A 114 -6.27 -16.74 0.37
C ILE A 114 -7.24 -16.19 -0.67
N THR A 115 -7.90 -15.08 -0.35
CA THR A 115 -8.78 -14.42 -1.31
C THR A 115 -7.97 -13.43 -2.15
N ILE A 116 -7.74 -13.76 -3.41
CA ILE A 116 -7.02 -12.90 -4.36
C ILE A 116 -8.04 -12.10 -5.18
N HIS A 117 -7.89 -10.78 -5.17
CA HIS A 117 -8.73 -9.82 -5.88
C HIS A 117 -7.99 -9.26 -7.09
N PRO A 118 -8.72 -8.86 -8.15
CA PRO A 118 -8.11 -8.21 -9.30
C PRO A 118 -7.44 -6.87 -8.93
N SER A 119 -6.59 -6.40 -9.82
CA SER A 119 -5.83 -5.14 -9.68
C SER A 119 -6.70 -3.88 -9.58
N GLY A 120 -7.93 -3.95 -10.13
CA GLY A 120 -8.94 -2.90 -10.01
C GLY A 120 -9.50 -2.71 -8.60
N GLY A 121 -9.07 -3.53 -7.63
CA GLY A 121 -9.44 -3.40 -6.23
C GLY A 121 -10.75 -4.10 -5.87
N PHE A 122 -11.12 -3.95 -4.61
CA PHE A 122 -12.29 -4.60 -4.02
C PHE A 122 -12.81 -3.83 -2.81
N ARG A 123 -14.07 -4.12 -2.43
CA ARG A 123 -14.75 -3.47 -1.32
C ARG A 123 -14.94 -4.42 -0.14
N ILE A 124 -14.67 -3.93 1.08
CA ILE A 124 -15.10 -4.57 2.33
C ILE A 124 -15.63 -3.47 3.26
N LYS A 125 -16.87 -3.62 3.75
CA LYS A 125 -17.48 -2.76 4.80
C LYS A 125 -17.34 -1.24 4.59
N GLY A 126 -17.57 -0.76 3.36
CA GLY A 126 -17.52 0.67 3.02
C GLY A 126 -16.11 1.24 2.77
N TYR A 127 -15.08 0.38 2.77
CA TYR A 127 -13.71 0.71 2.37
C TYR A 127 -13.41 0.05 1.04
N PHE A 128 -12.75 0.79 0.16
CA PHE A 128 -12.21 0.29 -1.09
C PHE A 128 -10.70 0.13 -0.98
N PHE A 129 -10.21 -1.06 -1.34
CA PHE A 129 -8.81 -1.44 -1.29
C PHE A 129 -8.32 -1.68 -2.71
N TYR A 130 -7.27 -0.98 -3.13
CA TYR A 130 -6.67 -1.17 -4.45
C TYR A 130 -5.16 -0.98 -4.41
N HIS A 131 -4.42 -1.48 -5.39
CA HIS A 131 -2.95 -1.35 -5.35
C HIS A 131 -2.48 0.07 -5.67
N GLY A 132 -2.93 0.67 -6.79
CA GLY A 132 -2.51 2.03 -7.16
C GLY A 132 -2.11 2.21 -8.62
N HIS A 133 -1.59 1.15 -9.26
CA HIS A 133 -0.99 1.19 -10.60
C HIS A 133 -2.00 1.35 -11.77
N GLU A 134 -3.28 1.06 -11.55
CA GLU A 134 -4.34 1.18 -12.55
C GLU A 134 -5.60 1.86 -11.99
N TRP A 135 -6.58 2.13 -12.86
CA TRP A 135 -7.86 2.69 -12.44
C TRP A 135 -8.62 1.68 -11.57
N PRO A 136 -9.16 2.09 -10.40
CA PRO A 136 -10.01 1.22 -9.61
C PRO A 136 -11.30 0.86 -10.36
N SER A 137 -11.96 -0.23 -9.97
CA SER A 137 -13.33 -0.52 -10.42
C SER A 137 -14.29 0.54 -9.89
N GLU A 138 -15.41 0.79 -10.59
CA GLU A 138 -16.37 1.84 -10.25
C GLU A 138 -16.97 1.70 -8.84
N ASP A 139 -16.97 0.49 -8.28
CA ASP A 139 -17.47 0.17 -6.93
C ASP A 139 -16.87 1.03 -5.81
N PHE A 140 -15.69 1.63 -6.02
CA PHE A 140 -15.09 2.55 -5.05
C PHE A 140 -15.94 3.82 -4.81
N LEU A 141 -16.76 4.21 -5.79
CA LEU A 141 -17.69 5.34 -5.65
C LEU A 141 -18.76 5.08 -4.58
N GLU A 142 -19.04 3.81 -4.27
CA GLU A 142 -19.91 3.37 -3.16
C GLU A 142 -19.23 3.38 -1.79
N CYS A 143 -17.96 3.80 -1.70
CA CYS A 143 -17.18 3.77 -0.46
C CYS A 143 -16.86 5.18 0.05
N ASP A 144 -16.63 5.31 1.36
CA ASP A 144 -16.20 6.57 1.98
C ASP A 144 -14.68 6.72 1.96
N HIS A 145 -13.99 5.58 1.84
CA HIS A 145 -12.54 5.49 1.90
C HIS A 145 -12.00 4.71 0.70
N LEU A 146 -10.96 5.28 0.10
CA LEU A 146 -10.17 4.68 -0.95
C LEU A 146 -8.73 4.54 -0.45
N ILE A 147 -8.24 3.32 -0.29
CA ILE A 147 -6.94 3.02 0.32
C ILE A 147 -6.04 2.35 -0.73
N LEU A 148 -4.84 2.92 -0.94
CA LEU A 148 -3.89 2.49 -1.98
C LEU A 148 -2.44 2.45 -1.52
N SER A 149 -1.63 1.70 -2.26
CA SER A 149 -0.19 1.54 -2.10
C SER A 149 0.54 1.98 -3.38
N HIS A 150 1.53 1.23 -3.88
CA HIS A 150 2.24 1.41 -5.15
C HIS A 150 3.23 2.58 -5.21
N ILE A 151 2.86 3.74 -4.65
CA ILE A 151 3.65 4.97 -4.74
C ILE A 151 4.79 4.99 -3.73
N HIS A 152 4.68 4.21 -2.65
CA HIS A 152 5.65 4.17 -1.55
C HIS A 152 5.96 5.60 -1.05
N PRO A 153 4.94 6.35 -0.59
CA PRO A 153 5.11 7.77 -0.27
C PRO A 153 6.17 8.00 0.81
N MET A 154 7.10 8.91 0.52
CA MET A 154 8.15 9.37 1.43
C MET A 154 8.06 10.89 1.63
N PHE A 155 8.69 11.41 2.66
CA PHE A 155 8.95 12.84 2.85
C PHE A 155 10.46 13.07 2.94
N GLU A 156 11.02 13.92 2.07
CA GLU A 156 12.44 14.28 2.06
C GLU A 156 12.66 15.49 2.99
N PHE A 157 13.37 15.26 4.10
CA PHE A 157 13.91 16.33 4.93
C PHE A 157 15.23 16.80 4.32
N LYS A 158 15.45 18.12 4.29
CA LYS A 158 16.71 18.72 3.90
C LYS A 158 17.17 19.67 5.00
N ASP A 159 18.39 19.48 5.48
CA ASP A 159 18.97 20.38 6.48
C ASP A 159 19.64 21.61 5.83
N LYS A 160 20.14 22.53 6.67
CA LYS A 160 20.81 23.76 6.24
C LYS A 160 22.14 23.50 5.51
N PHE A 161 22.77 22.35 5.73
CA PHE A 161 24.01 21.95 5.06
C PHE A 161 23.76 21.22 3.74
N GLY A 162 22.49 20.91 3.44
CA GLY A 162 22.06 20.25 2.22
C GLY A 162 21.99 18.73 2.32
N TYR A 163 22.21 18.14 3.50
CA TYR A 163 22.00 16.71 3.70
C TYR A 163 20.52 16.38 3.64
N LYS A 164 20.23 15.21 3.06
CA LYS A 164 18.87 14.76 2.77
C LYS A 164 18.60 13.44 3.47
N VAL A 165 17.44 13.35 4.11
CA VAL A 165 16.93 12.11 4.71
C VAL A 165 15.47 11.96 4.31
N SER A 166 15.12 10.85 3.69
CA SER A 166 13.74 10.53 3.36
C SER A 166 13.14 9.57 4.39
N LYS A 167 11.91 9.83 4.83
CA LYS A 167 11.16 8.94 5.73
C LYS A 167 9.81 8.55 5.14
N PRO A 168 9.29 7.34 5.38
CA PRO A 168 7.96 6.96 4.94
C PRO A 168 6.89 7.86 5.57
N VAL A 169 5.89 8.24 4.78
CA VAL A 169 4.84 9.18 5.19
C VAL A 169 3.47 8.71 4.75
N TRP A 170 2.51 8.71 5.66
CA TRP A 170 1.10 8.58 5.31
C TRP A 170 0.63 9.84 4.60
N VAL A 171 -0.08 9.69 3.49
CA VAL A 171 -0.74 10.81 2.80
C VAL A 171 -2.23 10.58 2.90
N LYS A 172 -2.95 11.54 3.45
CA LYS A 172 -4.41 11.53 3.54
C LYS A 172 -4.98 12.74 2.81
N ALA A 173 -5.74 12.48 1.76
CA ALA A 173 -6.39 13.51 0.95
C ALA A 173 -7.91 13.32 0.94
N VAL A 174 -8.64 14.36 0.54
CA VAL A 174 -10.08 14.31 0.31
C VAL A 174 -10.36 14.80 -1.10
N ALA A 175 -11.16 14.05 -1.86
CA ALA A 175 -11.55 14.40 -3.22
C ALA A 175 -13.08 14.40 -3.39
N ASP A 176 -13.56 15.13 -4.37
CA ASP A 176 -14.95 15.09 -4.83
C ASP A 176 -15.16 13.88 -5.74
N LYS A 177 -16.17 13.06 -5.44
CA LYS A 177 -16.52 11.90 -6.26
C LYS A 177 -16.95 12.32 -7.68
N GLU A 178 -17.49 13.53 -7.86
CA GLU A 178 -17.84 14.04 -9.19
C GLU A 178 -16.63 14.15 -10.12
N LYS A 179 -15.40 14.34 -9.60
CA LYS A 179 -14.18 14.45 -10.42
C LYS A 179 -13.85 13.16 -11.17
N PHE A 180 -14.42 12.03 -10.77
CA PHE A 180 -14.24 10.74 -11.45
C PHE A 180 -15.24 10.49 -12.58
N SER A 181 -16.24 11.38 -12.76
CA SER A 181 -17.29 11.23 -13.77
C SER A 181 -16.77 11.10 -15.20
N GLY A 182 -15.67 11.77 -15.54
CA GLY A 182 -15.04 11.64 -16.86
C GLY A 182 -14.57 10.22 -17.20
N ARG A 183 -14.29 9.39 -16.19
CA ARG A 183 -13.84 7.99 -16.37
C ARG A 183 -14.99 6.99 -16.35
N TYR A 184 -15.97 7.19 -15.48
CA TYR A 184 -17.03 6.22 -15.18
C TYR A 184 -18.42 6.63 -15.70
N GLY A 185 -18.55 7.82 -16.30
CA GLY A 185 -19.79 8.29 -16.95
C GLY A 185 -20.87 8.77 -15.98
N ALA A 186 -20.92 8.29 -14.75
CA ALA A 186 -21.85 8.74 -13.72
C ALA A 186 -21.19 9.73 -12.75
N ALA A 187 -21.75 10.94 -12.64
CA ALA A 187 -21.35 11.88 -11.60
C ALA A 187 -22.01 11.50 -10.28
N LYS A 188 -21.24 10.86 -9.39
CA LYS A 188 -21.67 10.60 -8.03
C LYS A 188 -21.30 11.76 -7.12
N LYS A 189 -22.28 12.30 -6.41
CA LYS A 189 -22.04 13.37 -5.43
C LYS A 189 -21.38 12.86 -4.17
N GLY A 190 -20.59 13.71 -3.53
CA GLY A 190 -20.04 13.48 -2.19
C GLY A 190 -18.52 13.44 -2.18
N LYS A 191 -17.96 13.30 -0.97
CA LYS A 191 -16.51 13.26 -0.75
C LYS A 191 -16.02 11.83 -0.63
N ILE A 192 -14.77 11.61 -0.97
CA ILE A 192 -14.04 10.37 -0.70
C ILE A 192 -12.71 10.70 -0.02
N THR A 193 -12.40 9.97 1.06
CA THR A 193 -11.10 10.07 1.72
C THR A 193 -10.14 9.09 1.06
N ILE A 194 -9.02 9.60 0.58
CA ILE A 194 -7.98 8.83 -0.10
C ILE A 194 -6.79 8.70 0.84
N VAL A 195 -6.29 7.48 1.03
CA VAL A 195 -5.15 7.20 1.91
C VAL A 195 -4.09 6.45 1.13
N LEU A 196 -2.90 7.04 1.01
CA LEU A 196 -1.73 6.38 0.47
C LEU A 196 -0.97 5.70 1.62
N VAL A 197 -0.78 4.39 1.46
CA VAL A 197 -0.11 3.50 2.39
C VAL A 197 1.38 3.47 2.05
N PRO A 198 2.27 3.79 3.01
CA PRO A 198 3.70 3.60 2.83
C PRO A 198 4.04 2.13 2.65
N SER A 199 5.14 1.84 1.94
CA SER A 199 5.58 0.46 1.76
C SER A 199 5.85 -0.23 3.11
N PHE A 200 5.49 -1.50 3.19
CA PHE A 200 5.76 -2.32 4.38
C PHE A 200 7.22 -2.80 4.47
N ASN A 201 7.87 -2.98 3.32
CA ASN A 201 9.23 -3.51 3.22
C ASN A 201 10.26 -2.38 3.28
N GLU A 202 11.14 -2.44 4.28
CA GLU A 202 12.12 -1.40 4.60
C GLU A 202 13.27 -1.33 3.59
N LEU A 203 13.45 -2.35 2.74
CA LEU A 203 14.45 -2.34 1.67
C LEU A 203 14.00 -1.51 0.46
N LEU A 204 12.71 -1.15 0.38
CA LEU A 204 12.22 -0.33 -0.71
C LEU A 204 12.52 1.14 -0.46
N GLY A 205 13.00 1.80 -1.52
CA GLY A 205 12.92 3.25 -1.59
C GLY A 205 11.48 3.71 -1.75
N GLY A 206 11.31 5.00 -1.97
CA GLY A 206 10.01 5.55 -2.25
C GLY A 206 10.12 6.95 -2.82
N TYR A 207 8.98 7.55 -3.13
CA TYR A 207 8.92 8.82 -3.84
C TYR A 207 8.64 9.96 -2.86
N PRO A 208 9.55 10.94 -2.72
CA PRO A 208 9.31 12.09 -1.84
C PRO A 208 8.16 12.95 -2.34
N VAL A 209 7.04 12.96 -1.62
CA VAL A 209 5.80 13.66 -2.01
C VAL A 209 5.98 15.18 -2.08
N ASN A 210 6.92 15.71 -1.29
CA ASN A 210 7.25 17.13 -1.24
C ASN A 210 8.25 17.59 -2.32
N ARG A 211 8.71 16.70 -3.21
CA ARG A 211 9.67 17.03 -4.28
C ARG A 211 9.31 16.43 -5.63
N ALA A 212 8.78 15.22 -5.64
CA ALA A 212 8.53 14.43 -6.85
C ALA A 212 7.05 14.47 -7.27
N LYS A 213 6.35 15.60 -7.06
CA LYS A 213 4.89 15.70 -7.30
C LYS A 213 4.51 15.23 -8.71
N GLU A 214 5.17 15.76 -9.74
CA GLU A 214 4.88 15.38 -11.12
C GLU A 214 5.08 13.88 -11.37
N GLN A 215 6.13 13.28 -10.81
CA GLN A 215 6.39 11.84 -10.95
C GLN A 215 5.30 11.01 -10.28
N ILE A 216 4.85 11.40 -9.09
CA ILE A 216 3.80 10.71 -8.34
C ILE A 216 2.46 10.79 -9.07
N ASP A 217 2.14 11.94 -9.65
CA ASP A 217 0.96 12.08 -10.51
C ASP A 217 1.06 11.04 -11.64
N TYR A 218 2.22 10.88 -12.29
CA TYR A 218 2.42 9.82 -13.30
C TYR A 218 2.49 8.38 -12.75
N MET A 219 2.42 8.11 -11.45
CA MET A 219 2.46 6.73 -10.95
C MET A 219 1.08 6.12 -10.67
N SER A 220 0.06 6.95 -10.42
CA SER A 220 -1.30 6.44 -10.19
C SER A 220 -2.33 7.25 -10.96
N PRO A 221 -3.19 6.60 -11.78
CA PRO A 221 -4.19 7.33 -12.55
C PRO A 221 -5.19 8.11 -11.68
N VAL A 222 -5.42 7.67 -10.43
CA VAL A 222 -6.29 8.38 -9.47
C VAL A 222 -5.68 9.69 -8.99
N LEU A 223 -4.35 9.79 -8.96
CA LEU A 223 -3.65 11.02 -8.56
C LEU A 223 -3.44 11.99 -9.72
N ARG A 224 -3.64 11.53 -10.97
CA ARG A 224 -3.61 12.38 -12.18
C ARG A 224 -4.86 13.25 -12.30
N ASN A 225 -4.80 14.20 -13.23
CA ASN A 225 -5.94 14.94 -13.77
C ASN A 225 -6.68 15.84 -12.75
N ASP A 226 -5.96 16.42 -11.78
CA ASP A 226 -6.52 17.31 -10.75
C ASP A 226 -7.68 16.69 -9.94
N ILE A 227 -7.78 15.36 -9.94
CA ILE A 227 -8.79 14.60 -9.19
C ILE A 227 -8.53 14.78 -7.69
N VAL A 228 -7.28 14.55 -7.29
CA VAL A 228 -6.83 14.67 -5.90
C VAL A 228 -5.89 15.86 -5.79
N ASP A 229 -6.28 16.86 -5.01
CA ASP A 229 -5.36 17.96 -4.70
C ASP A 229 -4.43 17.55 -3.56
N LEU A 230 -3.28 16.98 -3.93
CA LEU A 230 -2.25 16.60 -2.97
C LEU A 230 -1.72 17.78 -2.15
N LYS A 231 -1.86 19.04 -2.60
CA LYS A 231 -1.41 20.22 -1.82
C LYS A 231 -2.19 20.37 -0.52
N GLU A 232 -3.45 19.96 -0.52
CA GLU A 232 -4.31 19.98 0.66
C GLU A 232 -4.22 18.68 1.49
N ALA A 233 -3.40 17.71 1.08
CA ALA A 233 -3.26 16.44 1.78
C ALA A 233 -2.54 16.62 3.12
N ASP A 234 -3.05 15.93 4.13
CA ASP A 234 -2.44 15.80 5.45
C ASP A 234 -1.33 14.74 5.41
N LEU A 235 -0.17 15.08 5.99
CA LEU A 235 1.00 14.22 6.05
C LEU A 235 1.31 13.76 7.47
N PHE A 236 1.54 12.46 7.66
CA PHE A 236 1.90 11.89 8.96
C PHE A 236 3.10 10.95 8.84
N LEU A 237 4.13 11.14 9.67
CA LEU A 237 5.20 10.15 9.81
C LEU A 237 4.67 8.88 10.49
N LEU A 238 5.39 7.77 10.32
CA LEU A 238 5.02 6.49 10.93
C LEU A 238 4.97 6.55 12.47
N ASP A 239 5.76 7.41 13.11
CA ASP A 239 5.75 7.61 14.56
C ASP A 239 4.53 8.39 15.09
N GLY A 240 3.65 8.84 14.19
CA GLY A 240 2.45 9.59 14.48
C GLY A 240 2.62 11.12 14.44
N THR A 241 3.82 11.62 14.12
CA THR A 241 4.06 13.06 13.94
C THR A 241 3.24 13.58 12.75
N TYR A 242 2.33 14.51 13.01
CA TYR A 242 1.64 15.26 11.95
C TYR A 242 2.58 16.34 11.43
N LEU A 243 2.91 16.27 10.14
CA LEU A 243 3.79 17.25 9.51
C LEU A 243 3.04 18.52 9.11
N GLY A 244 1.72 18.46 8.91
CA GLY A 244 0.92 19.55 8.35
C GLY A 244 0.36 19.20 6.99
N LYS A 245 -0.17 20.21 6.31
CA LYS A 245 -0.60 20.06 4.91
C LYS A 245 0.59 20.17 3.97
N MET A 246 0.55 19.48 2.84
CA MET A 246 1.65 19.49 1.87
C MET A 246 2.00 20.90 1.35
N LYS A 247 1.02 21.81 1.23
CA LYS A 247 1.26 23.21 0.82
C LYS A 247 2.03 24.07 1.82
N GLU A 248 2.15 23.61 3.07
CA GLU A 248 2.82 24.33 4.16
C GLU A 248 4.30 23.94 4.27
N MET A 249 4.77 23.02 3.41
CA MET A 249 6.10 22.41 3.43
C MET A 249 7.01 22.93 2.33
#